data_AF-A0AAU6ELT9-F1
#
_entry.id   AF-A0AAU6ELT9-F1
#
_cell.length_a   1.000
_cell.length_b   1.000
_cell.length_c   1.000
_cell.angle_alpha   90.00
_cell.angle_beta   90.00
_cell.angle_gamma   90.00
#
_symmetry.space_group_name_H-M   'P 1'
#
loop_
_entity.id
_entity.type
_entity.pdbx_description
1 polymer ?
#
loop_
_entity_poly.entity_id
_entity_poly.type
_entity_poly.pdbx_seq_one_letter_code
_entity_poly.pdbx_strand_id
1 'polypeptide(L)'
;MTTIEDEGRRTVTLKPSGALAPWKDTRTDDATVRPPVDVALRAMRLEALLGDPEDPANPYGRTALASTAGAEIAAPDDVLAEIVPRADDLRGAGADRFVRVLRPLLRRDLGLGHAWAIRPMLAARAASDQAGGIAGLLGPAALIAATGDVLHTAARIVDGLASHTPSARQWRPTLAAAFADLLACECLTAVALRCARPAGEGESVPVAAVGYLVPHLVGGLLADLELVLNESGFGPETTERKTLAALEAHRAAAGVDWTAAALRQAELVRALPELDGFARRVRGQGEDEQAAAARLFTLSLPAPDGDGACLDALAGALPGGAASLAAADGGNAATGALARTARRLATEQRAVGRACRAATPADPADPAARALADRFALVLLAAAALGVARAVSDTGAGFLGGPDWVLLALERAGQRLGVPLPGHETDPRAAVWEELAERTRQGVDCDVYATQLFW
;
A
#
# COMPACT_ATOMS: atom_id res chain seq x y z
N MET A 1 -38.74 -25.90 39.11
CA MET A 1 -37.32 -26.18 38.80
C MET A 1 -37.35 -26.89 37.46
N THR A 2 -37.07 -26.23 36.34
CA THR A 2 -35.83 -25.50 36.06
C THR A 2 -36.13 -24.36 35.09
N THR A 3 -35.72 -23.16 35.45
CA THR A 3 -35.70 -21.95 34.64
C THR A 3 -34.40 -21.98 33.82
N ILE A 4 -34.48 -21.82 32.51
CA ILE A 4 -33.30 -21.51 31.69
C ILE A 4 -33.45 -20.04 31.32
N GLU A 5 -32.51 -19.24 31.83
CA GLU A 5 -32.40 -17.81 31.60
C GLU A 5 -32.03 -17.54 30.14
N ASP A 6 -32.81 -16.66 29.51
CA ASP A 6 -32.63 -16.15 28.17
C ASP A 6 -31.64 -14.97 28.23
N GLU A 7 -30.35 -15.27 28.06
CA GLU A 7 -29.30 -14.25 27.92
C GLU A 7 -29.35 -13.61 26.52
N GLY A 8 -30.06 -12.50 26.43
CA GLY A 8 -29.47 -11.24 25.95
C GLY A 8 -28.80 -11.21 24.58
N ARG A 9 -29.43 -11.77 23.53
CA ARG A 9 -29.08 -11.43 22.14
C ARG A 9 -29.53 -10.01 21.80
N ARG A 10 -28.68 -9.01 22.04
CA ARG A 10 -28.85 -7.67 21.47
C ARG A 10 -28.36 -7.67 20.02
N THR A 11 -29.27 -7.88 19.09
CA THR A 11 -29.08 -7.52 17.68
C THR A 11 -28.96 -6.00 17.59
N VAL A 12 -27.74 -5.49 17.41
CA VAL A 12 -27.52 -4.08 17.04
C VAL A 12 -27.81 -3.98 15.55
N THR A 13 -29.05 -3.63 15.22
CA THR A 13 -29.44 -3.30 13.84
C THR A 13 -28.87 -1.92 13.51
N LEU A 14 -27.74 -1.87 12.80
CA LEU A 14 -27.30 -0.65 12.13
C LEU A 14 -28.39 -0.25 11.13
N LYS A 15 -28.93 0.97 11.26
CA LYS A 15 -29.90 1.49 10.30
C LYS A 15 -29.23 1.56 8.91
N PRO A 16 -29.92 1.14 7.83
CA PRO A 16 -29.45 1.45 6.48
C PRO A 16 -29.41 2.98 6.35
N SER A 17 -28.26 3.50 5.92
CA SER A 17 -28.04 4.93 5.72
C SER A 17 -29.10 5.47 4.75
N GLY A 18 -29.86 6.45 5.20
CA GLY A 18 -30.89 7.10 4.41
C GLY A 18 -30.28 8.06 3.39
N ALA A 19 -30.84 8.03 2.18
CA ALA A 19 -30.86 9.06 1.14
C ALA A 19 -29.62 9.98 1.06
N LEU A 20 -28.83 9.76 0.00
CA LEU A 20 -27.83 10.67 -0.56
C LEU A 20 -28.21 12.15 -0.32
N ALA A 21 -27.50 12.79 0.61
CA ALA A 21 -27.57 14.23 0.77
C ALA A 21 -27.06 14.89 -0.52
N PRO A 22 -27.69 15.99 -0.98
CA PRO A 22 -27.20 16.70 -2.16
C PRO A 22 -25.77 17.19 -1.89
N TRP A 23 -24.91 16.91 -2.87
CA TRP A 23 -23.53 17.35 -2.99
C TRP A 23 -23.31 18.72 -2.31
N LYS A 24 -22.57 18.73 -1.20
CA LYS A 24 -21.96 19.96 -0.70
C LYS A 24 -20.53 19.96 -1.19
N ASP A 25 -20.27 20.89 -2.10
CA ASP A 25 -18.93 21.30 -2.53
C ASP A 25 -18.20 21.99 -1.36
N THR A 26 -17.87 21.21 -0.33
CA THR A 26 -17.16 21.69 0.85
C THR A 26 -16.03 20.73 1.20
N ARG A 27 -15.04 20.71 0.30
CA ARG A 27 -13.59 20.45 0.45
C ARG A 27 -13.07 19.61 -0.71
N THR A 28 -12.86 20.28 -1.83
CA THR A 28 -11.96 19.83 -2.90
C THR A 28 -10.48 19.85 -2.49
N ASP A 29 -10.11 20.33 -1.30
CA ASP A 29 -8.69 20.53 -0.89
C ASP A 29 -8.03 19.31 -0.22
N ASP A 30 -8.74 18.19 -0.02
CA ASP A 30 -8.20 17.03 0.73
C ASP A 30 -7.49 15.97 -0.13
N ALA A 31 -7.56 16.09 -1.46
CA ALA A 31 -6.80 15.22 -2.36
C ALA A 31 -5.32 15.60 -2.32
N THR A 32 -4.59 15.01 -1.37
CA THR A 32 -3.14 15.19 -1.16
C THR A 32 -2.31 14.94 -2.43
N VAL A 33 -2.78 14.08 -3.34
CA VAL A 33 -2.17 13.81 -4.65
C VAL A 33 -3.26 13.62 -5.72
N ARG A 34 -3.74 14.70 -6.34
CA ARG A 34 -4.73 14.58 -7.42
C ARG A 34 -4.18 13.81 -8.63
N PRO A 35 -4.86 12.76 -9.12
CA PRO A 35 -4.49 12.11 -10.36
C PRO A 35 -4.73 13.04 -11.56
N PRO A 36 -4.04 12.82 -12.69
CA PRO A 36 -4.41 13.42 -13.97
C PRO A 36 -5.89 13.20 -14.28
N VAL A 37 -6.52 14.18 -14.93
CA VAL A 37 -7.97 14.18 -15.17
C VAL A 37 -8.42 12.93 -15.94
N ASP A 38 -7.63 12.47 -16.90
CA ASP A 38 -7.93 11.26 -17.68
C ASP A 38 -7.92 9.99 -16.83
N VAL A 39 -6.97 9.87 -15.88
CA VAL A 39 -6.91 8.77 -14.92
C VAL A 39 -8.11 8.80 -14.01
N ALA A 40 -8.45 9.97 -13.46
CA ALA A 40 -9.61 10.16 -12.60
C ALA A 40 -10.91 9.75 -13.31
N LEU A 41 -11.12 10.23 -14.54
CA LEU A 41 -12.33 9.93 -15.31
C LEU A 41 -12.47 8.44 -15.64
N ARG A 42 -11.37 7.75 -15.97
CA ARG A 42 -11.40 6.30 -16.23
C ARG A 42 -11.69 5.50 -14.95
N ALA A 43 -11.07 5.87 -13.83
CA ALA A 43 -11.37 5.26 -12.54
C ALA A 43 -12.84 5.48 -12.14
N MET A 44 -13.38 6.69 -12.32
CA MET A 44 -14.80 6.99 -12.07
C MET A 44 -15.74 6.16 -12.94
N ARG A 45 -15.41 5.97 -14.23
CA ARG A 45 -16.18 5.09 -15.13
C ARG A 45 -16.13 3.64 -14.65
N LEU A 46 -14.97 3.17 -14.19
CA LEU A 46 -14.84 1.82 -13.65
C LEU A 46 -15.66 1.63 -12.38
N GLU A 47 -15.65 2.60 -11.45
CA GLU A 47 -16.50 2.56 -10.25
C GLU A 47 -17.99 2.55 -10.62
N ALA A 48 -18.41 3.38 -11.58
CA ALA A 48 -19.80 3.41 -12.04
C ALA A 48 -20.26 2.07 -12.64
N LEU A 49 -19.37 1.33 -13.30
CA LEU A 49 -19.67 -0.01 -13.81
C LEU A 49 -19.75 -1.07 -12.70
N LEU A 50 -18.89 -0.95 -11.70
CA LEU A 50 -18.91 -1.86 -10.55
C LEU A 50 -20.12 -1.61 -9.64
N GLY A 51 -20.72 -0.42 -9.70
CA GLY A 51 -21.90 -0.07 -8.91
C GLY A 51 -21.64 0.01 -7.41
N ASP A 52 -22.71 0.26 -6.64
CA ASP A 52 -22.66 0.36 -5.18
C ASP A 52 -22.23 -0.98 -4.54
N PRO A 53 -21.11 -1.04 -3.79
CA PRO A 53 -20.67 -2.26 -3.11
C PRO A 53 -21.63 -2.78 -2.05
N GLU A 54 -22.47 -1.91 -1.49
CA GLU A 54 -23.40 -2.26 -0.41
C GLU A 54 -24.78 -2.69 -0.94
N ASP A 55 -25.05 -2.52 -2.23
CA ASP A 55 -26.30 -2.98 -2.84
C ASP A 55 -26.34 -4.51 -2.90
N PRO A 56 -27.27 -5.18 -2.18
CA PRO A 56 -27.35 -6.64 -2.19
C PRO A 56 -27.77 -7.22 -3.55
N ALA A 57 -28.33 -6.42 -4.47
CA ALA A 57 -28.66 -6.82 -5.83
C ALA A 57 -27.48 -6.69 -6.80
N ASN A 58 -26.40 -6.00 -6.40
CA ASN A 58 -25.23 -5.81 -7.25
C ASN A 58 -24.42 -7.12 -7.36
N PRO A 59 -24.22 -7.68 -8.57
CA PRO A 59 -23.40 -8.88 -8.75
C PRO A 59 -21.92 -8.66 -8.40
N TYR A 60 -21.46 -7.41 -8.37
CA TYR A 60 -20.14 -6.98 -7.94
C TYR A 60 -20.16 -6.35 -6.53
N GLY A 61 -21.25 -6.52 -5.78
CA GLY A 61 -21.39 -6.08 -4.40
C GLY A 61 -20.66 -6.99 -3.41
N ARG A 62 -20.33 -6.50 -2.22
CA ARG A 62 -19.58 -7.25 -1.20
C ARG A 62 -20.29 -8.54 -0.81
N THR A 63 -21.62 -8.52 -0.67
CA THR A 63 -22.41 -9.71 -0.33
C THR A 63 -22.34 -10.79 -1.42
N ALA A 64 -22.42 -10.40 -2.69
CA ALA A 64 -22.34 -11.33 -3.81
C ALA A 64 -20.94 -11.96 -3.89
N LEU A 65 -19.89 -11.14 -3.84
CA LEU A 65 -18.49 -11.58 -3.91
C LEU A 65 -18.08 -12.45 -2.71
N ALA A 66 -18.56 -12.10 -1.51
CA ALA A 66 -18.39 -12.91 -0.31
C ALA A 66 -19.04 -14.30 -0.40
N SER A 67 -20.08 -14.44 -1.23
CA SER A 67 -20.85 -15.69 -1.37
C SER A 67 -20.33 -16.59 -2.51
N THR A 68 -19.58 -16.05 -3.47
CA THR A 68 -19.10 -16.80 -4.64
C THR A 68 -17.84 -17.62 -4.35
N ALA A 69 -17.19 -17.42 -3.19
CA ALA A 69 -16.05 -18.21 -2.71
C ALA A 69 -15.00 -18.57 -3.79
N GLY A 70 -14.69 -17.61 -4.66
CA GLY A 70 -13.71 -17.76 -5.74
C GLY A 70 -14.21 -18.39 -7.03
N ALA A 71 -15.52 -18.42 -7.25
CA ALA A 71 -16.06 -18.58 -8.59
C ALA A 71 -15.61 -17.41 -9.48
N GLU A 72 -15.11 -17.75 -10.67
CA GLU A 72 -14.60 -16.77 -11.61
C GLU A 72 -15.75 -15.93 -12.19
N ILE A 73 -15.67 -14.62 -12.02
CA ILE A 73 -16.64 -13.67 -12.58
C ILE A 73 -16.08 -13.15 -13.90
N ALA A 74 -16.76 -13.48 -15.00
CA ALA A 74 -16.36 -13.04 -16.32
C ALA A 74 -16.39 -11.51 -16.44
N ALA A 75 -15.39 -10.97 -17.12
CA ALA A 75 -15.32 -9.57 -17.52
C ALA A 75 -16.42 -9.26 -18.56
N PRO A 76 -17.07 -8.07 -18.51
CA PRO A 76 -17.90 -7.62 -19.62
C PRO A 76 -17.01 -7.33 -20.85
N ASP A 77 -17.11 -8.18 -21.88
CA ASP A 77 -16.16 -8.23 -23.02
C ASP A 77 -15.95 -6.88 -23.73
N ASP A 78 -17.00 -6.07 -23.88
CA ASP A 78 -16.94 -4.83 -24.69
C ASP A 78 -16.58 -3.57 -23.91
N VAL A 79 -16.82 -3.55 -22.59
CA VAL A 79 -16.80 -2.30 -21.80
C VAL A 79 -15.44 -2.07 -21.13
N LEU A 80 -14.78 -3.13 -20.67
CA LEU A 80 -13.48 -3.01 -20.01
C LEU A 80 -12.36 -2.59 -20.97
N ALA A 81 -12.45 -2.96 -22.25
CA ALA A 81 -11.45 -2.60 -23.26
C ALA A 81 -11.41 -1.08 -23.56
N GLU A 82 -12.50 -0.35 -23.29
CA GLU A 82 -12.56 1.11 -23.44
C GLU A 82 -11.98 1.84 -22.20
N ILE A 83 -12.02 1.19 -21.04
CA ILE A 83 -11.71 1.80 -19.74
C ILE A 83 -10.31 1.44 -19.27
N VAL A 84 -9.95 0.16 -19.37
CA VAL A 84 -8.65 -0.38 -18.96
C VAL A 84 -7.68 -0.19 -20.14
N PRO A 85 -6.61 0.61 -19.97
CA PRO A 85 -5.60 0.79 -21.01
C PRO A 85 -5.04 -0.56 -21.47
N ARG A 86 -4.78 -0.72 -22.77
CA ARG A 86 -4.11 -1.93 -23.27
C ARG A 86 -2.65 -1.94 -22.81
N ALA A 87 -2.03 -3.12 -22.80
CA ALA A 87 -0.60 -3.25 -22.48
C ALA A 87 0.27 -2.30 -23.32
N ASP A 88 -0.14 -2.04 -24.57
CA ASP A 88 0.56 -1.13 -25.50
C ASP A 88 0.50 0.35 -25.07
N ASP A 89 -0.53 0.74 -24.30
CA ASP A 89 -0.70 2.11 -23.78
C ASP A 89 0.24 2.42 -22.59
N LEU A 90 0.86 1.39 -22.00
CA LEU A 90 1.73 1.51 -20.83
C LEU A 90 2.99 2.33 -21.12
N ARG A 91 3.42 2.41 -22.39
CA ARG A 91 4.57 3.23 -22.81
C ARG A 91 4.32 4.74 -22.69
N GLY A 92 3.06 5.19 -22.78
CA GLY A 92 2.72 6.61 -22.78
C GLY A 92 2.11 7.12 -21.46
N ALA A 93 1.36 6.26 -20.75
CA ALA A 93 0.66 6.67 -19.52
C ALA A 93 1.45 6.43 -18.24
N GLY A 94 2.37 5.46 -18.22
CA GLY A 94 3.10 5.03 -17.01
C GLY A 94 2.34 3.98 -16.19
N ALA A 95 3.07 3.00 -15.65
CA ALA A 95 2.48 1.86 -14.94
C ALA A 95 1.75 2.25 -13.65
N ASP A 96 2.21 3.30 -12.96
CA ASP A 96 1.55 3.80 -11.75
C ASP A 96 0.17 4.37 -12.06
N ARG A 97 0.02 5.10 -13.18
CA ARG A 97 -1.27 5.61 -13.63
C ARG A 97 -2.21 4.50 -14.05
N PHE A 98 -1.69 3.46 -14.72
CA PHE A 98 -2.48 2.28 -15.07
C PHE A 98 -3.09 1.62 -13.83
N VAL A 99 -2.28 1.39 -12.79
CA VAL A 99 -2.77 0.83 -11.52
C VAL A 99 -3.80 1.74 -10.84
N ARG A 100 -3.64 3.07 -10.92
CA ARG A 100 -4.65 4.00 -10.41
C ARG A 100 -5.98 3.92 -11.13
N VAL A 101 -5.98 3.74 -12.46
CA VAL A 101 -7.23 3.50 -13.21
C VAL A 101 -7.93 2.23 -12.72
N LEU A 102 -7.15 1.19 -12.40
CA LEU A 102 -7.68 -0.08 -11.90
C LEU A 102 -8.07 -0.05 -10.42
N ARG A 103 -7.75 0.99 -9.65
CA ARG A 103 -7.96 1.03 -8.20
C ARG A 103 -9.38 0.66 -7.76
N PRO A 104 -10.47 1.14 -8.39
CA PRO A 104 -11.84 0.71 -8.09
C PRO A 104 -12.05 -0.81 -8.13
N LEU A 105 -11.52 -1.45 -9.17
CA LEU A 105 -11.58 -2.89 -9.37
C LEU A 105 -10.75 -3.64 -8.31
N LEU A 106 -9.51 -3.20 -8.12
CA LEU A 106 -8.55 -3.83 -7.22
C LEU A 106 -8.99 -3.75 -5.75
N ARG A 107 -9.66 -2.65 -5.37
CA ARG A 107 -10.23 -2.46 -4.04
C ARG A 107 -11.44 -3.38 -3.81
N ARG A 108 -12.23 -3.63 -4.86
CA ARG A 108 -13.51 -4.33 -4.74
C ARG A 108 -13.34 -5.77 -4.27
N ASP A 109 -12.44 -6.52 -4.91
CA ASP A 109 -12.12 -7.89 -4.56
C ASP A 109 -10.84 -8.35 -5.27
N LEU A 110 -10.01 -9.14 -4.58
CA LEU A 110 -8.75 -9.62 -5.12
C LEU A 110 -8.96 -10.65 -6.25
N GLY A 111 -10.00 -11.49 -6.16
CA GLY A 111 -10.37 -12.45 -7.20
C GLY A 111 -10.85 -11.77 -8.48
N LEU A 112 -11.67 -10.74 -8.34
CA LEU A 112 -12.13 -9.88 -9.43
C LEU A 112 -10.95 -9.16 -10.11
N GLY A 113 -10.08 -8.53 -9.31
CA GLY A 113 -8.85 -7.90 -9.81
C GLY A 113 -7.92 -8.89 -10.51
N HIS A 114 -7.83 -10.12 -10.00
CA HIS A 114 -7.07 -11.19 -10.66
C HIS A 114 -7.68 -11.56 -12.03
N ALA A 115 -8.98 -11.83 -12.08
CA ALA A 115 -9.66 -12.29 -13.28
C ALA A 115 -9.62 -11.25 -14.41
N TRP A 116 -9.78 -9.97 -14.07
CA TRP A 116 -9.96 -8.88 -15.05
C TRP A 116 -8.68 -8.11 -15.37
N ALA A 117 -7.68 -8.10 -14.48
CA ALA A 117 -6.45 -7.32 -14.68
C ALA A 117 -5.17 -8.17 -14.62
N ILE A 118 -4.95 -8.92 -13.53
CA ILE A 118 -3.68 -9.61 -13.31
C ILE A 118 -3.48 -10.72 -14.34
N ARG A 119 -4.44 -11.63 -14.49
CA ARG A 119 -4.33 -12.78 -15.39
C ARG A 119 -4.19 -12.37 -16.87
N PRO A 120 -5.01 -11.45 -17.42
CA PRO A 120 -4.80 -10.95 -18.78
C PRO A 120 -3.40 -10.34 -18.98
N MET A 121 -2.87 -9.64 -17.98
CA MET A 121 -1.54 -9.03 -18.09
C MET A 121 -0.40 -10.05 -18.00
N LEU A 122 -0.55 -11.09 -17.18
CA LEU A 122 0.38 -12.22 -17.19
C LEU A 122 0.35 -12.97 -18.53
N ALA A 123 -0.83 -13.13 -19.14
CA ALA A 123 -0.96 -13.71 -20.47
C ALA A 123 -0.28 -12.83 -21.54
N ALA A 124 -0.46 -11.51 -21.46
CA ALA A 124 0.22 -10.57 -22.34
C ALA A 124 1.76 -10.61 -22.16
N ARG A 125 2.25 -10.77 -20.92
CA ARG A 125 3.68 -10.97 -20.63
C ARG A 125 4.23 -12.24 -21.26
N ALA A 126 3.49 -13.34 -21.19
CA ALA A 126 3.92 -14.60 -21.81
C ALA A 126 3.99 -14.49 -23.34
N ALA A 127 3.13 -13.66 -23.94
CA ALA A 127 3.11 -13.39 -25.38
C ALA A 127 4.16 -12.35 -25.82
N SER A 128 4.60 -11.45 -24.93
CA SER A 128 5.50 -10.34 -25.22
C SER A 128 6.24 -9.89 -23.95
N ASP A 129 7.56 -9.74 -24.02
CA ASP A 129 8.41 -9.33 -22.88
C ASP A 129 8.09 -7.91 -22.34
N GLN A 130 7.24 -7.16 -23.05
CA GLN A 130 6.90 -5.76 -22.77
C GLN A 130 6.13 -5.54 -21.46
N ALA A 131 5.51 -6.57 -20.87
CA ALA A 131 4.70 -6.46 -19.66
C ALA A 131 5.40 -6.94 -18.37
N GLY A 132 6.68 -7.32 -18.45
CA GLY A 132 7.42 -8.01 -17.40
C GLY A 132 7.25 -7.45 -15.97
N GLY A 133 7.84 -6.28 -15.70
CA GLY A 133 7.87 -5.70 -14.36
C GLY A 133 6.51 -5.23 -13.85
N ILE A 134 5.62 -4.78 -14.74
CA ILE A 134 4.28 -4.29 -14.37
C ILE A 134 3.41 -5.47 -13.92
N ALA A 135 3.43 -6.59 -14.66
CA ALA A 135 2.69 -7.78 -14.28
C ALA A 135 3.11 -8.30 -12.88
N GLY A 136 4.41 -8.21 -12.56
CA GLY A 136 4.94 -8.58 -11.24
C GLY A 136 4.49 -7.68 -10.08
N LEU A 137 4.04 -6.44 -10.37
CA LEU A 137 3.61 -5.46 -9.37
C LEU A 137 2.07 -5.40 -9.22
N LEU A 138 1.30 -5.91 -10.19
CA LEU A 138 -0.17 -5.87 -10.13
C LEU A 138 -0.75 -6.69 -8.97
N GLY A 139 -0.20 -7.87 -8.69
CA GLY A 139 -0.62 -8.68 -7.53
C GLY A 139 -0.46 -7.92 -6.21
N PRO A 140 0.74 -7.43 -5.86
CA PRO A 140 0.97 -6.61 -4.67
C PRO A 140 0.08 -5.36 -4.62
N ALA A 141 -0.10 -4.63 -5.73
CA ALA A 141 -0.99 -3.47 -5.78
C ALA A 141 -2.45 -3.83 -5.50
N ALA A 142 -2.92 -4.96 -6.06
CA ALA A 142 -4.26 -5.47 -5.81
C ALA A 142 -4.47 -5.87 -4.36
N LEU A 143 -3.48 -6.56 -3.77
CA LEU A 143 -3.51 -6.98 -2.38
C LEU A 143 -3.58 -5.78 -1.42
N ILE A 144 -2.81 -4.71 -1.69
CA ILE A 144 -2.87 -3.48 -0.90
C ILE A 144 -4.25 -2.80 -1.03
N ALA A 145 -4.77 -2.68 -2.25
CA ALA A 145 -6.09 -2.06 -2.49
C ALA A 145 -7.23 -2.80 -1.79
N ALA A 146 -7.31 -4.12 -1.95
CA ALA A 146 -8.33 -4.94 -1.30
C ALA A 146 -8.21 -4.93 0.23
N THR A 147 -6.98 -4.91 0.75
CA THR A 147 -6.73 -4.78 2.20
C THR A 147 -7.15 -3.41 2.73
N GLY A 148 -6.99 -2.36 1.91
CA GLY A 148 -7.49 -1.02 2.20
C GLY A 148 -9.01 -0.98 2.44
N ASP A 149 -9.78 -1.75 1.66
CA ASP A 149 -11.24 -1.87 1.85
C ASP A 149 -11.60 -2.53 3.19
N VAL A 150 -10.89 -3.62 3.52
CA VAL A 150 -11.07 -4.34 4.80
C VAL A 150 -10.69 -3.43 5.98
N LEU A 151 -9.58 -2.71 5.88
CA LEU A 151 -9.13 -1.74 6.88
C LEU A 151 -10.15 -0.60 7.05
N HIS A 152 -10.64 -0.03 5.94
CA HIS A 152 -11.68 1.00 5.94
C HIS A 152 -12.94 0.51 6.67
N THR A 153 -13.37 -0.71 6.37
CA THR A 153 -14.53 -1.34 7.01
C THR A 153 -14.31 -1.58 8.50
N ALA A 154 -13.16 -2.15 8.90
CA ALA A 154 -12.83 -2.37 10.31
C ALA A 154 -12.74 -1.05 11.10
N ALA A 155 -12.14 -0.01 10.52
CA ALA A 155 -12.05 1.30 11.14
C ALA A 155 -13.42 1.97 11.32
N ARG A 156 -14.30 1.90 10.30
CA ARG A 156 -15.68 2.37 10.39
C ARG A 156 -16.46 1.66 11.51
N ILE A 157 -16.31 0.34 11.63
CA ILE A 157 -16.93 -0.46 12.69
C ILE A 157 -16.42 -0.01 14.07
N VAL A 158 -15.10 0.07 14.24
CA VAL A 158 -14.48 0.43 15.53
C VAL A 158 -14.85 1.87 15.92
N ASP A 159 -14.87 2.81 14.99
CA ASP A 159 -15.24 4.20 15.27
C ASP A 159 -16.72 4.31 15.70
N GLY A 160 -17.61 3.60 14.99
CA GLY A 160 -19.03 3.51 15.37
C GLY A 160 -19.23 2.90 16.76
N LEU A 161 -18.58 1.77 17.04
CA LEU A 161 -18.67 1.08 18.34
C LEU A 161 -18.05 1.88 19.48
N ALA A 162 -16.99 2.65 19.24
CA ALA A 162 -16.28 3.40 20.29
C ALA A 162 -17.16 4.43 21.01
N SER A 163 -18.25 4.88 20.39
CA SER A 163 -19.25 5.77 20.99
C SER A 163 -20.09 5.10 22.09
N HIS A 164 -20.30 3.79 22.01
CA HIS A 164 -21.17 3.02 22.89
C HIS A 164 -20.40 2.03 23.78
N THR A 165 -19.24 1.57 23.30
CA THR A 165 -18.46 0.51 23.91
C THR A 165 -17.01 0.98 24.08
N PRO A 166 -16.61 1.45 25.27
CA PRO A 166 -15.26 1.95 25.52
C PRO A 166 -14.14 0.96 25.19
N SER A 167 -14.39 -0.35 25.31
CA SER A 167 -13.40 -1.38 24.98
C SER A 167 -13.03 -1.41 23.49
N ALA A 168 -13.92 -0.97 22.59
CA ALA A 168 -13.59 -0.88 21.16
C ALA A 168 -12.43 0.11 20.89
N ARG A 169 -12.20 1.10 21.77
CA ARG A 169 -11.09 2.05 21.63
C ARG A 169 -9.71 1.39 21.75
N GLN A 170 -9.63 0.19 22.33
CA GLN A 170 -8.36 -0.55 22.45
C GLN A 170 -7.77 -0.94 21.09
N TRP A 171 -8.60 -1.01 20.04
CA TRP A 171 -8.18 -1.38 18.69
C TRP A 171 -7.65 -0.21 17.85
N ARG A 172 -7.85 1.04 18.30
CA ARG A 172 -7.37 2.24 17.57
C ARG A 172 -5.87 2.23 17.30
N PRO A 173 -4.98 1.88 18.26
CA PRO A 173 -3.55 1.78 18.01
C PRO A 173 -3.19 0.72 16.96
N THR A 174 -3.88 -0.42 16.96
CA THR A 174 -3.68 -1.51 15.98
C THR A 174 -4.06 -1.06 14.58
N LEU A 175 -5.23 -0.42 14.43
CA LEU A 175 -5.71 0.07 13.13
C LEU A 175 -4.85 1.24 12.61
N ALA A 176 -4.37 2.13 13.49
CA ALA A 176 -3.43 3.18 13.11
C ALA A 176 -2.09 2.60 12.62
N ALA A 177 -1.57 1.58 13.30
CA ALA A 177 -0.37 0.87 12.88
C ALA A 177 -0.56 0.14 11.53
N ALA A 178 -1.73 -0.48 11.34
CA ALA A 178 -2.07 -1.17 10.10
C ALA A 178 -2.16 -0.18 8.92
N PHE A 179 -2.79 0.97 9.14
CA PHE A 179 -2.88 2.03 8.15
C PHE A 179 -1.50 2.57 7.76
N ALA A 180 -0.62 2.84 8.72
CA ALA A 180 0.73 3.31 8.44
C ALA A 180 1.57 2.31 7.62
N ASP A 181 1.48 1.01 7.90
CA ASP A 181 2.15 0.00 7.08
C ASP A 181 1.55 -0.11 5.67
N LEU A 182 0.23 -0.03 5.56
CA LEU A 182 -0.45 -0.10 4.27
C LEU A 182 -0.01 1.07 3.38
N LEU A 183 0.05 2.28 3.94
CA LEU A 183 0.60 3.47 3.27
C LEU A 183 2.06 3.28 2.89
N ALA A 184 2.89 2.67 3.74
CA ALA A 184 4.29 2.38 3.41
C ALA A 184 4.41 1.38 2.25
N CYS A 185 3.58 0.33 2.25
CA CYS A 185 3.52 -0.67 1.17
C CYS A 185 3.06 -0.04 -0.14
N GLU A 186 2.06 0.85 -0.09
CA GLU A 186 1.58 1.62 -1.24
C GLU A 186 2.68 2.57 -1.75
N CYS A 187 3.42 3.26 -0.88
CA CYS A 187 4.56 4.11 -1.27
C CYS A 187 5.63 3.31 -2.03
N LEU A 188 6.05 2.16 -1.49
CA LEU A 188 7.05 1.30 -2.13
C LEU A 188 6.54 0.77 -3.48
N THR A 189 5.28 0.32 -3.54
CA THR A 189 4.66 -0.20 -4.77
C THR A 189 4.51 0.89 -5.82
N ALA A 190 4.07 2.10 -5.43
CA ALA A 190 3.93 3.25 -6.32
C ALA A 190 5.28 3.69 -6.88
N VAL A 191 6.33 3.76 -6.05
CA VAL A 191 7.69 4.07 -6.52
C VAL A 191 8.19 2.97 -7.46
N ALA A 192 8.00 1.69 -7.13
CA ALA A 192 8.39 0.59 -8.01
C ALA A 192 7.65 0.62 -9.36
N LEU A 193 6.36 0.95 -9.38
CA LEU A 193 5.56 1.13 -10.60
C LEU A 193 6.09 2.31 -11.44
N ARG A 194 6.45 3.43 -10.82
CA ARG A 194 7.07 4.59 -11.50
C ARG A 194 8.46 4.26 -12.07
N CYS A 195 9.10 3.23 -11.54
CA CYS A 195 10.37 2.71 -12.04
C CYS A 195 10.22 1.53 -13.02
N ALA A 196 9.01 0.97 -13.16
CA ALA A 196 8.77 -0.21 -13.97
C ALA A 196 8.88 0.16 -15.45
N ARG A 197 9.79 -0.52 -16.16
CA ARG A 197 9.95 -0.37 -17.61
C ARG A 197 9.28 -1.53 -18.35
N PRO A 198 8.80 -1.28 -19.59
CA PRO A 198 8.50 -2.35 -20.52
C PRO A 198 9.81 -2.97 -21.07
N ALA A 199 10.01 -4.27 -20.83
CA ALA A 199 11.10 -5.15 -21.31
C ALA A 199 12.56 -4.64 -21.22
N GLY A 200 13.39 -5.40 -20.49
CA GLY A 200 14.85 -5.33 -20.49
C GLY A 200 15.41 -6.50 -19.69
N GLU A 201 16.58 -7.03 -20.05
CA GLU A 201 17.17 -8.22 -19.38
C GLU A 201 17.39 -7.95 -17.87
N GLY A 202 16.63 -8.66 -17.03
CA GLY A 202 16.73 -8.62 -15.57
C GLY A 202 15.47 -8.05 -14.89
N GLU A 203 14.89 -8.80 -13.94
CA GLU A 203 13.78 -8.29 -13.14
C GLU A 203 14.28 -7.22 -12.17
N SER A 204 13.63 -6.05 -12.20
CA SER A 204 14.01 -4.88 -11.41
C SER A 204 13.98 -5.20 -9.92
N VAL A 205 15.07 -4.93 -9.20
CA VAL A 205 15.19 -5.17 -7.74
C VAL A 205 14.01 -4.60 -6.94
N PRO A 206 13.50 -3.38 -7.20
CA PRO A 206 12.25 -2.90 -6.62
C PRO A 206 11.03 -3.82 -6.82
N VAL A 207 10.90 -4.48 -7.97
CA VAL A 207 9.81 -5.43 -8.25
C VAL A 207 9.93 -6.66 -7.36
N ALA A 208 11.14 -7.24 -7.27
CA ALA A 208 11.40 -8.36 -6.38
C ALA A 208 11.19 -7.97 -4.89
N ALA A 209 11.59 -6.75 -4.49
CA ALA A 209 11.39 -6.22 -3.15
C ALA A 209 9.90 -6.10 -2.81
N VAL A 210 9.10 -5.51 -3.70
CA VAL A 210 7.64 -5.39 -3.52
C VAL A 210 6.98 -6.77 -3.48
N GLY A 211 7.28 -7.64 -4.45
CA GLY A 211 6.69 -8.97 -4.54
C GLY A 211 7.06 -9.91 -3.39
N TYR A 212 8.18 -9.67 -2.71
CA TYR A 212 8.54 -10.37 -1.47
C TYR A 212 7.87 -9.73 -0.24
N LEU A 213 8.06 -8.42 -0.05
CA LEU A 213 7.77 -7.76 1.22
C LEU A 213 6.27 -7.48 1.41
N VAL A 214 5.57 -7.02 0.37
CA VAL A 214 4.15 -6.63 0.49
C VAL A 214 3.27 -7.83 0.87
N PRO A 215 3.35 -9.00 0.21
CA PRO A 215 2.60 -10.18 0.65
C PRO A 215 2.86 -10.55 2.12
N HIS A 216 4.11 -10.44 2.57
CA HIS A 216 4.49 -10.80 3.93
C HIS A 216 3.90 -9.83 4.96
N LEU A 217 4.05 -8.51 4.74
CA LEU A 217 3.52 -7.48 5.64
C LEU A 217 1.99 -7.50 5.66
N VAL A 218 1.36 -7.57 4.50
CA VAL A 218 -0.11 -7.59 4.40
C VAL A 218 -0.70 -8.86 5.00
N GLY A 219 0.00 -10.01 4.96
CA GLY A 219 -0.42 -11.21 5.70
C GLY A 219 -0.58 -10.96 7.21
N GLY A 220 0.36 -10.27 7.83
CA GLY A 220 0.24 -9.86 9.24
C GLY A 220 -0.89 -8.86 9.47
N LEU A 221 -1.06 -7.89 8.56
CA LEU A 221 -2.16 -6.92 8.64
C LEU A 221 -3.54 -7.59 8.57
N LEU A 222 -3.73 -8.56 7.69
CA LEU A 222 -4.99 -9.29 7.56
C LEU A 222 -5.31 -10.09 8.83
N ALA A 223 -4.30 -10.71 9.45
CA ALA A 223 -4.47 -11.40 10.74
C ALA A 223 -4.87 -10.42 11.86
N ASP A 224 -4.26 -9.23 11.91
CA ASP A 224 -4.65 -8.18 12.87
C ASP A 224 -6.09 -7.69 12.61
N LEU A 225 -6.48 -7.50 11.35
CA LEU A 225 -7.84 -7.08 10.96
C LEU A 225 -8.89 -8.16 11.27
N GLU A 226 -8.57 -9.43 11.02
CA GLU A 226 -9.39 -10.57 11.41
C GLU A 226 -9.65 -10.59 12.91
N LEU A 227 -8.59 -10.41 13.72
CA LEU A 227 -8.70 -10.33 15.17
C LEU A 227 -9.59 -9.15 15.59
N VAL A 228 -9.36 -7.95 15.04
CA VAL A 228 -10.17 -6.75 15.35
C VAL A 228 -11.65 -6.98 15.03
N LEU A 229 -11.95 -7.56 13.87
CA LEU A 229 -13.34 -7.84 13.46
C LEU A 229 -13.99 -8.86 14.39
N ASN A 230 -13.30 -9.97 14.69
CA ASN A 230 -13.80 -11.01 15.59
C ASN A 230 -14.12 -10.45 16.98
N GLU A 231 -13.18 -9.71 17.57
CA GLU A 231 -13.32 -9.11 18.90
C GLU A 231 -14.29 -7.92 18.93
N SER A 232 -14.67 -7.39 17.77
CA SER A 232 -15.73 -6.39 17.61
C SER A 232 -17.12 -7.00 17.39
N GLY A 233 -17.24 -8.34 17.45
CA GLY A 233 -18.50 -9.07 17.32
C GLY A 233 -18.85 -9.50 15.89
N PHE A 234 -17.93 -9.36 14.94
CA PHE A 234 -18.13 -9.77 13.55
C PHE A 234 -17.58 -11.20 13.37
N GLY A 235 -18.47 -12.17 13.50
CA GLY A 235 -18.16 -13.60 13.34
C GLY A 235 -18.00 -14.05 11.88
N PRO A 236 -17.56 -15.29 11.62
CA PRO A 236 -17.22 -15.80 10.29
C PRO A 236 -18.37 -15.76 9.28
N GLU A 237 -19.62 -15.72 9.74
CA GLU A 237 -20.79 -15.68 8.87
C GLU A 237 -21.13 -14.27 8.35
N THR A 238 -20.53 -13.22 8.93
CA THR A 238 -20.75 -11.83 8.52
C THR A 238 -20.09 -11.55 7.17
N THR A 239 -20.66 -10.59 6.41
CA THR A 239 -20.14 -10.20 5.09
C THR A 239 -18.70 -9.68 5.19
N GLU A 240 -18.37 -8.94 6.25
CA GLU A 240 -17.03 -8.39 6.49
C GLU A 240 -15.99 -9.50 6.64
N ARG A 241 -16.30 -10.53 7.45
CA ARG A 241 -15.40 -11.68 7.63
C ARG A 241 -15.31 -12.55 6.39
N LYS A 242 -16.41 -12.75 5.67
CA LYS A 242 -16.41 -13.47 4.39
C LYS A 242 -15.62 -12.73 3.31
N THR A 243 -15.66 -11.40 3.29
CA THR A 243 -14.86 -10.57 2.37
C THR A 243 -13.36 -10.75 2.66
N LEU A 244 -12.96 -10.70 3.94
CA LEU A 244 -11.58 -10.99 4.34
C LEU A 244 -11.15 -12.40 3.93
N ALA A 245 -11.98 -13.42 4.22
CA ALA A 245 -11.70 -14.81 3.85
C ALA A 245 -11.60 -15.00 2.33
N ALA A 246 -12.44 -14.31 1.54
CA ALA A 246 -12.38 -14.33 0.08
C ALA A 246 -11.07 -13.71 -0.41
N LEU A 247 -10.62 -12.60 0.17
CA LEU A 247 -9.32 -12.00 -0.13
C LEU A 247 -8.19 -13.01 0.12
N GLU A 248 -8.18 -13.67 1.29
CA GLU A 248 -7.16 -14.66 1.63
C GLU A 248 -7.14 -15.85 0.66
N ALA A 249 -8.31 -16.35 0.26
CA ALA A 249 -8.44 -17.45 -0.68
C ALA A 249 -7.85 -17.14 -2.06
N HIS A 250 -7.88 -15.88 -2.50
CA HIS A 250 -7.39 -15.46 -3.82
C HIS A 250 -5.90 -15.11 -3.88
N ARG A 251 -5.19 -15.14 -2.74
CA ARG A 251 -3.77 -14.72 -2.70
C ARG A 251 -2.87 -15.55 -3.62
N ALA A 252 -3.09 -16.86 -3.68
CA ALA A 252 -2.31 -17.74 -4.54
C ALA A 252 -2.55 -17.45 -6.03
N ALA A 253 -3.82 -17.28 -6.44
CA ALA A 253 -4.16 -16.94 -7.82
C ALA A 253 -3.56 -15.59 -8.24
N ALA A 254 -3.58 -14.60 -7.35
CA ALA A 254 -2.98 -13.30 -7.59
C ALA A 254 -1.44 -13.26 -7.48
N GLY A 255 -0.76 -14.40 -7.20
CA GLY A 255 0.70 -14.47 -7.08
C GLY A 255 1.26 -13.71 -5.88
N VAL A 256 0.48 -13.62 -4.79
CA VAL A 256 0.82 -12.92 -3.54
C VAL A 256 0.67 -13.83 -2.31
N ASP A 257 0.84 -15.13 -2.52
CA ASP A 257 0.99 -16.10 -1.46
C ASP A 257 2.45 -16.21 -1.00
N TRP A 258 2.69 -17.06 -0.01
CA TRP A 258 4.02 -17.27 0.54
C TRP A 258 4.97 -17.94 -0.48
N THR A 259 4.45 -18.75 -1.40
CA THR A 259 5.23 -19.43 -2.43
C THR A 259 5.80 -18.43 -3.43
N ALA A 260 4.94 -17.54 -3.96
CA ALA A 260 5.38 -16.48 -4.84
C ALA A 260 6.36 -15.53 -4.14
N ALA A 261 6.08 -15.14 -2.89
CA ALA A 261 6.97 -14.30 -2.10
C ALA A 261 8.37 -14.94 -1.90
N ALA A 262 8.44 -16.26 -1.69
CA ALA A 262 9.72 -16.96 -1.56
C ALA A 262 10.54 -16.94 -2.85
N LEU A 263 9.90 -17.03 -4.03
CA LEU A 263 10.57 -16.88 -5.32
C LEU A 263 11.14 -15.46 -5.49
N ARG A 264 10.36 -14.44 -5.12
CA ARG A 264 10.83 -13.04 -5.11
C ARG A 264 11.98 -12.79 -4.15
N GLN A 265 11.96 -13.44 -2.99
CA GLN A 265 13.09 -13.40 -2.06
C GLN A 265 14.34 -14.03 -2.66
N ALA A 266 14.20 -15.16 -3.36
CA ALA A 266 15.31 -15.82 -4.03
C ALA A 266 15.92 -14.94 -5.14
N GLU A 267 15.10 -14.20 -5.87
CA GLU A 267 15.56 -13.18 -6.82
C GLU A 267 16.35 -12.06 -6.13
N LEU A 268 15.85 -11.54 -5.00
CA LEU A 268 16.59 -10.55 -4.20
C LEU A 268 17.94 -11.08 -3.75
N VAL A 269 18.00 -12.32 -3.24
CA VAL A 269 19.25 -12.95 -2.80
C VAL A 269 20.28 -13.00 -3.93
N ARG A 270 19.84 -13.38 -5.14
CA ARG A 270 20.73 -13.42 -6.31
C ARG A 270 21.24 -12.04 -6.72
N ALA A 271 20.42 -11.00 -6.53
CA ALA A 271 20.79 -9.63 -6.85
C ALA A 271 21.74 -8.99 -5.83
N LEU A 272 21.87 -9.53 -4.60
CA LEU A 272 22.66 -8.90 -3.52
C LEU A 272 24.09 -8.49 -3.90
N PRO A 273 24.90 -9.32 -4.60
CA PRO A 273 26.28 -8.96 -4.96
C PRO A 273 26.36 -7.80 -5.95
N GLU A 274 25.33 -7.60 -6.78
CA GLU A 274 25.27 -6.56 -7.81
C GLU A 274 24.82 -5.20 -7.25
N LEU A 275 24.32 -5.18 -6.00
CA LEU A 275 23.89 -3.96 -5.30
C LEU A 275 25.07 -3.13 -4.74
N ASP A 276 26.28 -3.32 -5.30
CA ASP A 276 27.54 -2.70 -4.89
C ASP A 276 27.53 -1.15 -4.95
N GLY A 277 26.49 -0.58 -5.57
CA GLY A 277 26.23 0.85 -5.75
C GLY A 277 25.21 1.50 -4.80
N PHE A 278 24.43 0.75 -4.00
CA PHE A 278 23.31 1.26 -3.18
C PHE A 278 23.70 2.35 -2.15
N ALA A 279 24.99 2.59 -1.91
CA ALA A 279 25.48 3.70 -1.05
C ALA A 279 26.54 4.60 -1.70
N ARG A 280 26.97 4.32 -2.94
CA ARG A 280 28.02 5.09 -3.64
C ARG A 280 27.47 6.16 -4.57
N ARG A 281 26.34 5.93 -5.25
CA ARG A 281 25.87 6.81 -6.33
C ARG A 281 25.31 8.16 -5.88
N VAL A 282 24.83 8.27 -4.63
CA VAL A 282 24.33 9.51 -4.01
C VAL A 282 25.41 10.62 -3.90
N ARG A 283 26.71 10.27 -3.93
CA ARG A 283 27.80 11.25 -3.69
C ARG A 283 28.31 11.99 -4.92
N GLY A 284 27.80 11.68 -6.11
CA GLY A 284 28.27 12.28 -7.37
C GLY A 284 27.17 12.88 -8.25
N GLN A 285 25.94 12.96 -7.75
CA GLN A 285 24.80 13.45 -8.54
C GLN A 285 24.81 14.99 -8.60
N GLY A 286 24.65 15.53 -9.81
CA GLY A 286 24.39 16.95 -10.01
C GLY A 286 23.00 17.35 -9.49
N GLU A 287 22.75 18.65 -9.35
CA GLU A 287 21.45 19.18 -8.87
C GLU A 287 20.27 18.67 -9.74
N ASP A 288 20.47 18.53 -11.05
CA ASP A 288 19.46 18.03 -11.99
C ASP A 288 19.09 16.55 -11.78
N GLU A 289 20.07 15.70 -11.46
CA GLU A 289 19.84 14.29 -11.16
C GLU A 289 19.11 14.11 -9.82
N GLN A 290 19.43 14.97 -8.85
CA GLN A 290 18.75 15.00 -7.56
C GLN A 290 17.29 15.44 -7.72
N ALA A 291 17.02 16.43 -8.58
CA ALA A 291 15.67 16.86 -8.93
C ALA A 291 14.89 15.76 -9.67
N ALA A 292 15.53 15.05 -10.59
CA ALA A 292 14.93 13.90 -11.28
C ALA A 292 14.60 12.75 -10.31
N ALA A 293 15.49 12.47 -9.35
CA ALA A 293 15.25 11.50 -8.27
C ALA A 293 14.08 11.91 -7.36
N ALA A 294 13.95 13.21 -7.02
CA ALA A 294 12.83 13.72 -6.25
C ALA A 294 11.47 13.54 -6.97
N ARG A 295 11.46 13.65 -8.30
CA ARG A 295 10.25 13.40 -9.12
C ARG A 295 9.75 11.96 -9.03
N LEU A 296 10.58 10.97 -8.70
CA LEU A 296 10.12 9.59 -8.47
C LEU A 296 9.16 9.51 -7.27
N PHE A 297 9.38 10.33 -6.25
CA PHE A 297 8.54 10.36 -5.05
C PHE A 297 7.33 11.29 -5.18
N THR A 298 7.32 12.17 -6.20
CA THR A 298 6.24 13.12 -6.42
C THR A 298 5.11 12.47 -7.21
N LEU A 299 4.22 11.76 -6.51
CA LEU A 299 3.18 10.92 -7.10
C LEU A 299 2.15 11.68 -7.96
N SER A 300 2.04 13.00 -7.84
CA SER A 300 1.13 13.84 -8.65
C SER A 300 1.69 14.09 -10.05
N LEU A 301 3.01 14.02 -10.22
CA LEU A 301 3.68 14.26 -11.49
C LEU A 301 3.81 12.98 -12.31
N PRO A 302 3.89 13.08 -13.65
CA PRO A 302 4.33 11.97 -14.49
C PRO A 302 5.64 11.37 -13.99
N ALA A 303 5.77 10.05 -14.08
CA ALA A 303 7.04 9.36 -13.84
C ALA A 303 8.15 10.00 -14.69
N PRO A 304 9.37 10.14 -14.16
CA PRO A 304 10.47 10.74 -14.90
C PRO A 304 10.92 9.83 -16.05
N ASP A 305 11.18 10.43 -17.21
CA ASP A 305 11.86 9.76 -18.32
C ASP A 305 13.35 9.63 -17.98
N GLY A 306 13.88 8.41 -17.86
CA GLY A 306 15.31 8.22 -17.62
C GLY A 306 15.68 6.82 -17.13
N ASP A 307 16.80 6.31 -17.60
CA ASP A 307 17.30 4.96 -17.38
C ASP A 307 18.17 4.85 -16.10
N GLY A 308 17.61 4.29 -15.03
CA GLY A 308 18.41 3.70 -13.93
C GLY A 308 18.39 4.39 -12.57
N ALA A 309 17.73 5.54 -12.40
CA ALA A 309 17.81 6.33 -11.15
C ALA A 309 16.97 5.81 -9.96
N CYS A 310 16.22 4.72 -10.09
CA CYS A 310 15.27 4.29 -9.06
C CYS A 310 15.92 3.87 -7.75
N LEU A 311 16.86 2.93 -7.83
CA LEU A 311 17.60 2.45 -6.65
C LEU A 311 18.47 3.56 -6.06
N ASP A 312 18.97 4.48 -6.89
CA ASP A 312 19.79 5.60 -6.44
C ASP A 312 18.94 6.66 -5.70
N ALA A 313 17.72 6.94 -6.19
CA ALA A 313 16.76 7.79 -5.50
C ALA A 313 16.34 7.20 -4.16
N LEU A 314 16.02 5.90 -4.11
CA LEU A 314 15.73 5.18 -2.87
C LEU A 314 16.94 5.19 -1.92
N ALA A 315 18.15 5.02 -2.46
CA ALA A 315 19.37 5.14 -1.68
C ALA A 315 19.60 6.55 -1.09
N GLY A 316 19.18 7.59 -1.79
CA GLY A 316 19.29 8.98 -1.35
C GLY A 316 18.22 9.42 -0.34
N ALA A 317 17.06 8.76 -0.32
CA ALA A 317 15.87 9.22 0.39
C ALA A 317 16.06 9.34 1.92
N LEU A 318 16.58 8.29 2.56
CA LEU A 318 16.85 8.28 4.01
C LEU A 318 17.94 9.28 4.44
N PRO A 319 19.17 9.26 3.88
CA PRO A 319 20.21 10.21 4.30
C PRO A 319 19.84 11.66 3.95
N GLY A 320 19.26 11.90 2.77
CA GLY A 320 18.83 13.24 2.35
C GLY A 320 17.65 13.75 3.18
N GLY A 321 16.68 12.88 3.48
CA GLY A 321 15.54 13.23 4.34
C GLY A 321 15.96 13.51 5.77
N ALA A 322 16.84 12.68 6.33
CA ALA A 322 17.38 12.87 7.67
C ALA A 322 18.15 14.20 7.83
N ALA A 323 18.90 14.63 6.80
CA ALA A 323 19.61 15.89 6.78
C ALA A 323 18.65 17.08 6.63
N SER A 324 17.72 17.00 5.68
CA SER A 324 16.70 18.04 5.44
C SER A 324 15.84 18.29 6.68
N LEU A 325 15.38 17.23 7.35
CA LEU A 325 14.57 17.33 8.57
C LEU A 325 15.36 17.87 9.77
N ALA A 326 16.68 17.66 9.80
CA ALA A 326 17.54 18.23 10.84
C ALA A 326 17.83 19.72 10.63
N ALA A 327 17.87 20.16 9.37
CA ALA A 327 18.08 21.56 8.99
C ALA A 327 16.79 22.39 9.08
N ALA A 328 15.62 21.75 8.99
CA ALA A 328 14.34 22.40 9.21
C ALA A 328 14.24 22.83 10.69
N ASP A 329 14.40 24.13 10.94
CA ASP A 329 14.16 24.75 12.24
C ASP A 329 12.65 24.76 12.53
N GLY A 330 12.15 23.62 12.99
CA GLY A 330 10.76 23.46 13.42
C GLY A 330 10.74 22.92 14.83
N GLY A 331 10.31 23.73 15.80
CA GLY A 331 10.10 23.32 17.20
C GLY A 331 9.03 22.24 17.40
N ASN A 332 8.65 21.50 16.36
CA ASN A 332 7.72 20.38 16.41
C ASN A 332 8.46 19.11 16.88
N ALA A 333 8.05 18.58 18.04
CA ALA A 333 8.59 17.36 18.61
C ALA A 333 8.49 16.14 17.67
N ALA A 334 7.41 16.03 16.89
CA ALA A 334 7.19 14.94 15.94
C ALA A 334 8.18 14.99 14.76
N THR A 335 8.43 16.18 14.20
CA THR A 335 9.46 16.39 13.16
C THR A 335 10.86 16.06 13.69
N GLY A 336 11.16 16.47 14.93
CA GLY A 336 12.42 16.11 15.59
C GLY A 336 12.59 14.61 15.83
N ALA A 337 11.51 13.92 16.21
CA ALA A 337 11.49 12.46 16.36
C ALA A 337 11.70 11.76 15.00
N LEU A 338 10.97 12.18 13.97
CA LEU A 338 11.14 11.69 12.60
C LEU A 338 12.57 11.87 12.10
N ALA A 339 13.19 13.04 12.35
CA ALA A 339 14.57 13.29 11.96
C ALA A 339 15.55 12.32 12.65
N ARG A 340 15.36 12.03 13.95
CA ARG A 340 16.19 11.05 14.70
C ARG A 340 15.99 9.62 14.19
N THR A 341 14.75 9.20 13.95
CA THR A 341 14.41 7.88 13.41
C THR A 341 14.96 7.70 12.00
N ALA A 342 14.80 8.70 11.12
CA ALA A 342 15.38 8.70 9.78
C ALA A 342 16.91 8.62 9.79
N ARG A 343 17.60 9.36 10.70
CA ARG A 343 19.06 9.24 10.88
C ARG A 343 19.48 7.83 11.31
N ARG A 344 18.70 7.19 12.18
CA ARG A 344 18.96 5.82 12.62
C ARG A 344 18.82 4.83 11.47
N LEU A 345 17.74 4.93 10.70
CA LEU A 345 17.52 4.07 9.53
C LEU A 345 18.52 4.34 8.40
N ALA A 346 18.97 5.58 8.20
CA ALA A 346 20.06 5.88 7.26
C ALA A 346 21.40 5.23 7.69
N THR A 347 21.62 5.04 9.00
CA THR A 347 22.78 4.29 9.50
C THR A 347 22.65 2.80 9.21
N GLU A 348 21.45 2.24 9.41
CA GLU A 348 21.13 0.86 9.06
C GLU A 348 21.27 0.61 7.54
N GLN A 349 20.77 1.51 6.71
CA GLN A 349 20.94 1.45 5.26
C GLN A 349 22.42 1.37 4.85
N ARG A 350 23.31 2.13 5.49
CA ARG A 350 24.76 2.05 5.23
C ARG A 350 25.35 0.73 5.70
N ALA A 351 24.81 0.10 6.75
CA ALA A 351 25.23 -1.22 7.21
C ALA A 351 24.81 -2.30 6.22
N VAL A 352 23.54 -2.30 5.79
CA VAL A 352 23.02 -3.18 4.73
C VAL A 352 23.82 -3.01 3.44
N GLY A 353 24.04 -1.76 3.01
CA GLY A 353 24.85 -1.47 1.82
C GLY A 353 26.32 -1.89 1.96
N ARG A 354 26.88 -2.04 3.17
CA ARG A 354 28.20 -2.67 3.37
C ARG A 354 28.13 -4.19 3.25
N ALA A 355 27.08 -4.80 3.78
CA ALA A 355 26.87 -6.24 3.72
C ALA A 355 26.60 -6.73 2.29
N CYS A 356 25.78 -6.02 1.49
CA CYS A 356 25.56 -6.35 0.08
C CYS A 356 26.87 -6.33 -0.73
N ARG A 357 27.76 -5.38 -0.46
CA ARG A 357 29.08 -5.29 -1.11
C ARG A 357 30.02 -6.43 -0.78
N ALA A 358 29.91 -6.95 0.44
CA ALA A 358 30.69 -8.10 0.88
C ALA A 358 30.01 -9.43 0.49
N ALA A 359 28.79 -9.40 -0.03
CA ALA A 359 28.04 -10.59 -0.39
C ALA A 359 28.67 -11.25 -1.61
N THR A 360 28.97 -12.54 -1.49
CA THR A 360 29.29 -13.41 -2.62
C THR A 360 28.00 -14.02 -3.17
N PRO A 361 27.97 -14.48 -4.42
CA PRO A 361 26.88 -15.33 -4.91
C PRO A 361 26.62 -16.46 -3.91
N ALA A 362 25.38 -16.52 -3.41
CA ALA A 362 24.96 -17.47 -2.39
C ALA A 362 23.78 -18.31 -2.92
N ASP A 363 23.61 -19.50 -2.34
CA ASP A 363 22.38 -20.27 -2.53
C ASP A 363 21.18 -19.42 -2.03
N PRO A 364 20.11 -19.25 -2.81
CA PRO A 364 18.88 -18.61 -2.34
C PRO A 364 18.29 -19.20 -1.05
N ALA A 365 18.64 -20.45 -0.70
CA ALA A 365 18.26 -21.09 0.55
C ALA A 365 19.14 -20.67 1.75
N ASP A 366 20.28 -19.99 1.53
CA ASP A 366 21.20 -19.58 2.59
C ASP A 366 20.52 -18.61 3.59
N PRO A 367 20.46 -18.95 4.90
CA PRO A 367 19.76 -18.13 5.88
C PRO A 367 20.32 -16.71 6.02
N ALA A 368 21.64 -16.53 5.90
CA ALA A 368 22.27 -15.22 6.05
C ALA A 368 21.97 -14.32 4.84
N ALA A 369 22.01 -14.87 3.63
CA ALA A 369 21.63 -14.17 2.41
C ALA A 369 20.14 -13.79 2.43
N ARG A 370 19.25 -14.69 2.86
CA ARG A 370 17.81 -14.39 3.02
C ARG A 370 17.54 -13.30 4.05
N ALA A 371 18.25 -13.31 5.18
CA ALA A 371 18.15 -12.26 6.19
C ALA A 371 18.66 -10.91 5.67
N LEU A 372 19.73 -10.90 4.85
CA LEU A 372 20.21 -9.68 4.22
C LEU A 372 19.21 -9.13 3.19
N ALA A 373 18.59 -10.00 2.39
CA ALA A 373 17.54 -9.63 1.44
C ALA A 373 16.31 -9.03 2.16
N ASP A 374 15.90 -9.60 3.29
CA ASP A 374 14.81 -9.06 4.12
C ASP A 374 15.11 -7.66 4.66
N ARG A 375 16.28 -7.48 5.28
CA ARG A 375 16.73 -6.16 5.75
C ARG A 375 16.81 -5.15 4.61
N PHE A 376 17.29 -5.55 3.45
CA PHE A 376 17.35 -4.69 2.27
C PHE A 376 15.95 -4.25 1.83
N ALA A 377 14.99 -5.17 1.73
CA ALA A 377 13.61 -4.84 1.36
C ALA A 377 12.95 -3.87 2.37
N LEU A 378 13.13 -4.09 3.67
CA LEU A 378 12.63 -3.19 4.72
C LEU A 378 13.25 -1.79 4.66
N VAL A 379 14.53 -1.68 4.29
CA VAL A 379 15.19 -0.39 4.07
C VAL A 379 14.62 0.33 2.85
N LEU A 380 14.31 -0.39 1.76
CA LEU A 380 13.61 0.19 0.60
C LEU A 380 12.22 0.70 0.96
N LEU A 381 11.47 -0.04 1.78
CA LEU A 381 10.15 0.39 2.28
C LEU A 381 10.25 1.72 3.03
N ALA A 382 11.18 1.83 3.99
CA ALA A 382 11.38 3.05 4.76
C ALA A 382 11.85 4.23 3.89
N ALA A 383 12.71 3.97 2.90
CA ALA A 383 13.16 4.97 1.94
C ALA A 383 12.02 5.48 1.06
N ALA A 384 11.18 4.59 0.54
CA ALA A 384 10.02 4.97 -0.27
C ALA A 384 9.01 5.80 0.53
N ALA A 385 8.66 5.36 1.74
CA ALA A 385 7.73 6.08 2.62
C ALA A 385 8.24 7.49 2.96
N LEU A 386 9.51 7.63 3.37
CA LEU A 386 10.08 8.94 3.67
C LEU A 386 10.21 9.83 2.42
N GLY A 387 10.60 9.24 1.29
CA GLY A 387 10.70 9.97 0.02
C GLY A 387 9.35 10.57 -0.40
N VAL A 388 8.28 9.78 -0.38
CA VAL A 388 6.93 10.23 -0.71
C VAL A 388 6.43 11.27 0.30
N ALA A 389 6.59 11.02 1.61
CA ALA A 389 6.17 11.97 2.64
C ALA A 389 6.81 13.36 2.45
N ARG A 390 8.10 13.40 2.12
CA ARG A 390 8.82 14.65 1.85
C ARG A 390 8.32 15.35 0.60
N ALA A 391 8.13 14.60 -0.49
CA ALA A 391 7.63 15.17 -1.73
C ALA A 391 6.24 15.81 -1.57
N VAL A 392 5.40 15.27 -0.67
CA VAL A 392 4.10 15.87 -0.31
C VAL A 392 4.25 17.01 0.71
N SER A 393 5.19 16.91 1.65
CA SER A 393 5.46 17.99 2.62
C SER A 393 5.92 19.28 1.93
N ASP A 394 6.73 19.17 0.88
CA ASP A 394 7.23 20.30 0.08
C ASP A 394 6.09 21.04 -0.67
N THR A 395 4.96 20.38 -0.92
CA THR A 395 3.76 21.02 -1.49
C THR A 395 2.80 21.57 -0.44
N GLY A 396 3.06 21.31 0.85
CA GLY A 396 2.27 21.81 1.98
C GLY A 396 0.89 21.15 2.14
N ALA A 397 0.65 19.99 1.54
CA ALA A 397 -0.69 19.40 1.43
C ALA A 397 -0.97 18.25 2.41
N GLY A 398 -1.97 18.45 3.27
CA GLY A 398 -2.72 17.44 4.02
C GLY A 398 -1.92 16.48 4.92
N PHE A 399 -2.58 15.39 5.33
CA PHE A 399 -2.04 14.41 6.28
C PHE A 399 -0.72 13.76 5.83
N LEU A 400 -0.59 13.46 4.54
CA LEU A 400 0.60 12.77 4.01
C LEU A 400 1.87 13.62 4.03
N GLY A 401 1.75 14.96 4.07
CA GLY A 401 2.87 15.87 4.30
C GLY A 401 3.26 16.02 5.77
N GLY A 402 2.46 15.48 6.70
CA GLY A 402 2.68 15.51 8.13
C GLY A 402 3.65 14.43 8.64
N PRO A 403 4.25 14.60 9.83
CA PRO A 403 5.28 13.70 10.34
C PRO A 403 4.75 12.40 10.96
N ASP A 404 3.50 12.35 11.42
CA ASP A 404 3.02 11.29 12.32
C ASP A 404 2.92 9.91 11.64
N TRP A 405 2.33 9.84 10.45
CA TRP A 405 2.16 8.57 9.74
C TRP A 405 3.49 7.98 9.30
N VAL A 406 4.39 8.84 8.79
CA VAL A 406 5.71 8.43 8.31
C VAL A 406 6.61 8.08 9.49
N LEU A 407 6.50 8.79 10.62
CA LEU A 407 7.18 8.40 11.85
C LEU A 407 6.72 7.00 12.28
N LEU A 408 5.43 6.75 12.39
CA LEU A 408 4.89 5.44 12.78
C LEU A 408 5.31 4.32 11.81
N ALA A 409 5.28 4.57 10.50
CA ALA A 409 5.73 3.62 9.48
C ALA A 409 7.22 3.30 9.60
N LEU A 410 8.07 4.31 9.80
CA LEU A 410 9.52 4.14 9.98
C LEU A 410 9.85 3.44 11.30
N GLU A 411 9.08 3.71 12.36
CA GLU A 411 9.22 3.00 13.63
C GLU A 411 8.93 1.51 13.48
N ARG A 412 7.84 1.20 12.77
CA ARG A 412 7.43 -0.15 12.46
C ARG A 412 8.39 -0.88 11.52
N ALA A 413 9.02 -0.19 10.58
CA ALA A 413 10.11 -0.74 9.78
C ALA A 413 11.35 -1.02 10.64
N GLY A 414 11.71 -0.10 11.55
CA GLY A 414 12.85 -0.26 12.46
C GLY A 414 12.68 -1.41 13.45
N GLN A 415 11.46 -1.62 13.97
CA GLN A 415 11.12 -2.76 14.82
C GLN A 415 11.33 -4.08 14.09
N ARG A 416 10.87 -4.20 12.84
CA ARG A 416 11.08 -5.39 12.00
C ARG A 416 12.54 -5.65 11.66
N LEU A 417 13.30 -4.58 11.46
CA LEU A 417 14.76 -4.63 11.29
C LEU A 417 15.52 -5.01 12.57
N GLY A 418 14.86 -5.00 13.74
CA GLY A 418 15.49 -5.23 15.04
C GLY A 418 16.46 -4.12 15.46
N VAL A 419 16.31 -2.91 14.91
CA VAL A 419 17.17 -1.77 15.27
C VAL A 419 16.58 -0.97 16.43
N PRO A 420 17.33 -0.71 17.51
CA PRO A 420 16.83 0.14 18.59
C PRO A 420 16.57 1.56 18.09
N LEU A 421 15.34 2.03 18.25
CA LEU A 421 14.94 3.35 17.80
C LEU A 421 15.03 4.38 18.94
N PRO A 422 15.28 5.66 18.61
CA PRO A 422 15.20 6.73 19.59
C PRO A 422 13.77 6.84 20.14
N GLY A 423 13.61 6.92 21.45
CA GLY A 423 12.31 7.22 22.04
C GLY A 423 11.84 8.66 21.76
N HIS A 424 10.54 8.88 21.91
CA HIS A 424 9.92 10.21 21.88
C HIS A 424 8.67 10.25 22.75
N GLU A 425 8.26 11.46 23.15
CA GLU A 425 7.17 11.67 24.10
C GLU A 425 5.77 11.66 23.43
N THR A 426 5.69 12.00 22.15
CA THR A 426 4.43 12.12 21.40
C THR A 426 4.04 10.79 20.76
N ASP A 427 2.86 10.24 21.01
CA ASP A 427 2.40 9.01 20.30
C ASP A 427 1.79 9.35 18.93
N PRO A 428 2.43 8.99 17.79
CA PRO A 428 1.91 9.30 16.46
C PRO A 428 0.60 8.56 16.15
N ARG A 429 0.29 7.47 16.87
CA ARG A 429 -0.89 6.64 16.59
C ARG A 429 -2.21 7.39 16.75
N ALA A 430 -2.28 8.36 17.65
CA ALA A 430 -3.49 9.15 17.87
C ALA A 430 -3.87 9.96 16.62
N ALA A 431 -2.90 10.69 16.05
CA ALA A 431 -3.11 11.49 14.84
C ALA A 431 -3.39 10.60 13.62
N VAL A 432 -2.70 9.46 13.50
CA VAL A 432 -2.93 8.50 12.40
C VAL A 432 -4.31 7.84 12.50
N TRP A 433 -4.78 7.54 13.71
CA TRP A 433 -6.15 7.06 13.93
C TRP A 433 -7.18 8.12 13.56
N GLU A 434 -6.97 9.38 13.96
CA GLU A 434 -7.89 10.47 13.69
C GLU A 434 -8.10 10.67 12.19
N GLU A 435 -7.01 10.66 11.42
CA GLU A 435 -7.07 10.65 9.95
C GLU A 435 -7.85 9.44 9.41
N LEU A 436 -7.50 8.23 9.83
CA LEU A 436 -8.16 7.01 9.35
C LEU A 436 -9.68 7.06 9.61
N ALA A 437 -10.07 7.47 10.82
CA ALA A 437 -11.47 7.60 11.17
C ALA A 437 -12.16 8.69 10.34
N GLU A 438 -11.50 9.83 10.07
CA GLU A 438 -12.04 10.87 9.22
C GLU A 438 -12.25 10.41 7.78
N ARG A 439 -11.28 9.69 7.20
CA ARG A 439 -11.42 9.08 5.87
C ARG A 439 -12.64 8.17 5.78
N THR A 440 -12.87 7.35 6.80
CA THR A 440 -14.05 6.48 6.81
C THR A 440 -15.37 7.23 6.90
N ARG A 441 -15.41 8.39 7.59
CA ARG A 441 -16.61 9.23 7.67
C ARG A 441 -16.87 10.00 6.38
N GLN A 442 -15.82 10.36 5.64
CA GLN A 442 -15.91 11.12 4.41
C GLN A 442 -16.00 10.25 3.14
N GLY A 443 -15.92 8.92 3.29
CA GLY A 443 -15.84 8.01 2.14
C GLY A 443 -14.56 8.26 1.36
N VAL A 444 -13.41 8.12 2.01
CA VAL A 444 -12.08 8.26 1.40
C VAL A 444 -11.30 6.98 1.63
N ASP A 445 -10.60 6.51 0.60
CA ASP A 445 -9.83 5.26 0.64
C ASP A 445 -8.61 5.37 1.57
N CYS A 446 -8.13 4.24 2.06
CA CYS A 446 -6.91 4.10 2.88
C CYS A 446 -5.62 4.14 2.04
N ASP A 447 -5.61 4.84 0.89
CA ASP A 447 -4.49 4.90 -0.04
C ASP A 447 -3.64 6.18 0.11
N VAL A 448 -2.52 6.24 -0.59
CA VAL A 448 -1.63 7.42 -0.60
C VAL A 448 -2.17 8.57 -1.48
N TYR A 449 -3.34 8.41 -2.10
CA TYR A 449 -3.94 9.41 -2.99
C TYR A 449 -5.12 10.12 -2.32
N ALA A 450 -5.62 9.59 -1.19
CA ALA A 450 -6.89 9.97 -0.59
C ALA A 450 -8.02 9.87 -1.62
N THR A 451 -8.11 8.73 -2.32
CA THR A 451 -9.12 8.54 -3.38
C THR A 451 -10.53 8.59 -2.80
N GLN A 452 -11.37 9.48 -3.32
CA GLN A 452 -12.78 9.55 -2.94
C GLN A 452 -13.52 8.26 -3.32
N LEU A 453 -14.30 7.73 -2.39
CA LEU A 453 -15.27 6.66 -2.56
C LEU A 453 -16.60 7.28 -2.94
N PHE A 454 -17.32 6.66 -3.90
CA PHE A 454 -18.59 7.18 -4.40
C PHE A 454 -19.82 6.50 -3.77
N TRP A 455 -19.63 5.81 -2.64
CA TRP A 455 -20.64 5.04 -1.92
C TRP A 455 -20.60 5.33 -0.43
#